data_AF-A0A4R8V6L3-F1
#
_entry.id   AF-A0A4R8V6L3-F1
#
_cell.length_a   1.000
_cell.length_b   1.000
_cell.length_c   1.000
_cell.angle_alpha   90.00
_cell.angle_beta   90.00
_cell.angle_gamma   90.00
#
_symmetry.space_group_name_H-M   'P 1'
#
loop_
_entity.id
_entity.type
_entity.pdbx_description
1 polymer ?
#
loop_
_entity_poly.entity_id
_entity_poly.type
_entity_poly.pdbx_seq_one_letter_code
_entity_poly.pdbx_strand_id
1 'polypeptide(L)'
;MSEKNLTWHQKQKASLSAGQRAADIMRNGMGSWIFVGLFVLFMIVWAILNTLLVVARWDPYPFILLNLFLSMLAGLQGAILLIAAKRQDAIAAALAQHDYDTNLAAKADIEQLMEINRRQLVIIEELRELLRASADAQGGPPAAKS
;
A
#
# COMPACT_ATOMS: atom_id res chain seq x y z
N MET A 1 38.22 17.56 -4.82
CA MET A 1 37.23 17.27 -3.75
C MET A 1 35.94 16.86 -4.43
N SER A 2 35.59 15.57 -4.41
CA SER A 2 34.37 15.04 -5.06
C SER A 2 33.40 14.60 -3.98
N GLU A 3 32.38 15.41 -3.71
CA GLU A 3 31.29 15.05 -2.81
C GLU A 3 30.51 13.87 -3.40
N LYS A 4 30.60 12.72 -2.73
CA LYS A 4 29.78 11.56 -3.04
C LYS A 4 28.35 11.88 -2.59
N ASN A 5 27.46 12.09 -3.56
CA ASN A 5 26.02 12.14 -3.36
C ASN A 5 25.52 10.77 -2.84
N LEU A 6 25.50 10.59 -1.52
CA LEU A 6 24.84 9.44 -0.90
C LEU A 6 23.33 9.68 -0.87
N THR A 7 22.62 9.09 -1.83
CA THR A 7 21.16 8.97 -1.85
C THR A 7 20.63 8.45 -0.51
N TRP A 8 19.64 9.15 0.04
CA TRP A 8 18.95 8.89 1.31
C TRP A 8 18.40 7.46 1.47
N HIS A 9 18.23 6.72 0.37
CA HIS A 9 17.85 5.31 0.33
C HIS A 9 18.89 4.32 0.91
N GLN A 10 20.16 4.70 1.07
CA GLN A 10 21.18 3.81 1.66
C GLN A 10 21.30 3.94 3.19
N LYS A 11 20.92 5.08 3.78
CA LYS A 11 21.12 5.34 5.22
C LYS A 11 20.06 4.70 6.13
N GLN A 12 18.96 4.20 5.57
CA GLN A 12 17.90 3.49 6.32
C GLN A 12 18.03 1.96 6.33
N LYS A 13 19.02 1.37 5.64
CA LYS A 13 19.25 -0.09 5.67
C LYS A 13 20.08 -0.58 6.86
N ALA A 14 20.59 0.33 7.71
CA ALA A 14 21.49 0.01 8.81
C ALA A 14 20.83 -0.09 10.20
N SER A 15 19.49 -0.18 10.28
CA SER A 15 18.78 -0.56 11.51
C SER A 15 17.73 -1.63 11.29
N LEU A 16 17.92 -2.50 10.29
CA LEU A 16 17.20 -3.76 10.22
C LEU A 16 17.72 -4.66 11.34
N SER A 17 17.10 -4.59 12.51
CA SER A 17 17.25 -5.59 13.57
C SER A 17 17.19 -6.98 12.92
N ALA A 18 18.02 -7.92 13.36
CA ALA A 18 18.00 -9.31 12.88
C ALA A 18 16.57 -9.89 12.90
N GLY A 19 15.72 -9.42 13.83
CA GLY A 19 14.30 -9.75 13.90
C GLY A 19 13.46 -9.27 12.71
N GLN A 20 13.77 -8.14 12.08
CA GLN A 20 13.03 -7.64 10.90
C GLN A 20 13.34 -8.47 9.64
N ARG A 21 14.59 -8.90 9.45
CA ARG A 21 14.96 -9.82 8.36
C ARG A 21 14.35 -11.21 8.59
N ALA A 22 14.36 -11.70 9.83
CA ALA A 22 13.70 -12.96 10.17
C ALA A 22 12.18 -12.89 9.97
N ALA A 23 11.54 -11.77 10.32
CA ALA A 23 10.11 -11.55 10.11
C ALA A 23 9.73 -11.49 8.63
N ASP A 24 10.54 -10.88 7.75
CA ASP A 24 10.26 -10.87 6.31
C ASP A 24 10.43 -12.25 5.66
N ILE A 25 11.40 -13.06 6.10
CA ILE A 25 11.56 -14.44 5.65
C ILE A 25 10.40 -15.31 6.16
N MET A 26 10.03 -15.16 7.43
CA MET A 26 8.91 -15.88 8.03
C MET A 26 7.57 -15.48 7.38
N ARG A 27 7.37 -14.20 7.06
CA ARG A 27 6.17 -13.70 6.35
C ARG A 27 6.03 -14.32 4.97
N ASN A 28 7.12 -14.40 4.20
CA ASN A 28 7.08 -14.99 2.87
C ASN A 28 6.98 -16.52 2.89
N GLY A 29 7.46 -17.20 3.95
CA GLY A 29 7.42 -18.66 4.07
C GLY A 29 6.15 -19.23 4.74
N MET A 30 5.61 -18.54 5.74
CA MET A 30 4.48 -19.02 6.56
C MET A 30 3.11 -18.81 5.90
N GLY A 31 3.03 -17.94 4.87
CA GLY A 31 1.79 -17.66 4.12
C GLY A 31 1.45 -18.66 3.02
N SER A 32 2.29 -19.67 2.77
CA SER A 32 2.03 -20.67 1.73
C SER A 32 1.13 -21.79 2.26
N TRP A 33 0.12 -22.16 1.47
CA TRP A 33 -0.76 -23.31 1.74
C TRP A 33 0.02 -24.63 1.92
N ILE A 34 1.22 -24.72 1.36
CA ILE A 34 2.13 -25.88 1.50
C ILE A 34 2.66 -25.99 2.93
N PHE A 35 2.94 -24.87 3.61
CA PHE A 35 3.42 -24.87 5.00
C PHE A 35 2.34 -25.38 5.96
N VAL A 36 1.10 -24.93 5.76
CA VAL A 36 -0.06 -25.40 6.55
C VAL A 36 -0.23 -26.92 6.37
N GLY A 37 -0.14 -27.43 5.15
CA GLY A 37 -0.22 -28.87 4.87
C GLY A 37 0.90 -29.67 5.53
N LEU A 38 2.16 -29.20 5.46
CA LEU A 38 3.30 -29.85 6.11
C LEU A 38 3.16 -29.85 7.64
N PHE A 39 2.67 -28.75 8.23
CA PHE A 39 2.48 -28.62 9.67
C PHE A 39 1.40 -29.59 10.19
N VAL A 40 0.27 -29.69 9.48
CA VAL A 40 -0.78 -30.66 9.80
C VAL A 40 -0.27 -32.09 9.67
N LEU A 41 0.48 -32.41 8.61
CA LEU A 41 1.09 -33.72 8.44
C LEU A 41 2.08 -34.04 9.57
N PHE A 42 2.93 -33.09 9.94
CA PHE A 42 3.86 -33.25 11.06
C PHE A 42 3.14 -33.50 12.39
N MET A 43 2.02 -32.80 12.66
CA MET A 43 1.20 -33.03 13.84
C MET A 43 0.59 -34.43 13.88
N ILE A 44 0.07 -34.92 12.74
CA ILE A 44 -0.47 -36.28 12.62
C ILE A 44 0.64 -37.31 12.84
N VAL A 45 1.79 -37.16 12.19
CA VAL A 45 2.94 -38.05 12.35
C VAL A 45 3.43 -38.07 13.79
N TRP A 46 3.54 -36.91 14.43
CA TRP A 46 3.98 -36.79 15.82
C TRP A 46 3.00 -37.43 16.80
N ALA A 47 1.70 -37.22 16.60
CA ALA A 47 0.66 -37.88 17.40
C ALA A 47 0.74 -39.41 17.26
N ILE A 48 0.93 -39.92 16.04
CA ILE A 48 1.08 -41.37 15.79
C ILE A 48 2.36 -41.90 16.44
N LEU A 49 3.50 -41.21 16.27
CA LEU A 49 4.78 -41.61 16.85
C LEU A 49 4.70 -41.67 18.38
N ASN A 50 4.11 -40.65 19.01
CA ASN A 50 3.93 -40.57 20.46
C ASN A 50 2.95 -41.64 20.97
N THR A 51 1.92 -41.98 20.19
CA THR A 51 0.99 -43.05 20.53
C THR A 51 1.59 -44.45 20.34
N LEU A 52 2.55 -44.63 19.42
CA LEU A 52 3.23 -45.91 19.17
C LEU A 52 4.43 -46.16 20.10
N LEU A 53 5.11 -45.11 20.58
CA LEU A 53 6.18 -45.18 21.59
C LEU A 53 5.64 -45.37 23.03
N VAL A 54 4.65 -46.26 23.20
CA VAL A 54 3.98 -46.59 24.49
C VAL A 54 4.94 -47.04 25.59
N VAL A 55 6.14 -47.50 25.23
CA VAL A 55 7.09 -48.15 26.15
C VAL A 55 7.68 -47.18 27.19
N ALA A 56 7.67 -45.86 26.95
CA ALA A 56 8.31 -44.89 27.84
C ALA A 56 7.35 -43.99 28.66
N ARG A 57 6.02 -44.06 28.46
CA ARG A 57 4.98 -43.23 29.15
C ARG A 57 5.37 -41.74 29.33
N TRP A 58 6.15 -41.17 28.41
CA TRP A 58 6.74 -39.85 28.61
C TRP A 58 5.71 -38.71 28.51
N ASP A 59 4.59 -38.93 27.79
CA ASP A 59 3.44 -38.00 27.74
C ASP A 59 2.10 -38.76 27.54
N PRO A 60 1.42 -39.18 28.63
CA PRO A 60 0.11 -39.84 28.59
C PRO A 60 -0.98 -38.93 28.02
N TYR A 61 -2.07 -39.52 27.51
CA TYR A 61 -3.25 -38.77 27.06
C TYR A 61 -3.77 -37.86 28.21
N PRO A 62 -3.95 -36.53 28.02
CA PRO A 62 -4.06 -35.77 26.77
C PRO A 62 -2.82 -34.87 26.50
N PHE A 63 -1.70 -35.46 26.08
CA PHE A 63 -0.51 -34.79 25.50
C PHE A 63 -0.23 -33.37 26.02
N ILE A 64 0.10 -33.26 27.32
CA ILE A 64 0.10 -31.98 28.03
C ILE A 64 1.24 -31.08 27.53
N LEU A 65 2.38 -31.68 27.16
CA LEU A 65 3.54 -30.94 26.66
C LEU A 65 3.31 -30.45 25.24
N LEU A 66 2.65 -31.27 24.40
CA LEU A 66 2.29 -30.88 23.04
C LEU A 66 1.31 -29.70 23.06
N ASN A 67 0.26 -29.78 23.88
CA ASN A 67 -0.72 -28.70 24.01
C ASN A 67 -0.09 -27.41 24.56
N LEU A 68 0.83 -27.51 25.52
CA LEU A 68 1.56 -26.36 26.05
C LEU A 68 2.42 -25.70 24.98
N PHE A 69 3.18 -26.50 24.22
CA PHE A 69 4.03 -25.99 23.15
C PHE A 69 3.21 -25.33 22.03
N LEU A 70 2.11 -25.96 21.63
CA LEU A 70 1.19 -25.39 20.63
C LEU A 70 0.55 -24.08 21.09
N SER A 71 0.15 -23.99 22.36
CA SER A 71 -0.42 -22.76 22.93
C SER A 71 0.61 -21.64 22.96
N MET A 72 1.86 -21.94 23.33
CA MET A 72 2.96 -20.98 23.27
C MET A 72 3.25 -20.54 21.83
N LEU A 73 3.24 -21.47 20.88
CA LEU A 73 3.46 -21.19 19.46
C LEU A 73 2.37 -20.27 18.90
N ALA A 74 1.11 -20.52 19.25
CA ALA A 74 -0.03 -19.68 18.87
C ALA A 74 0.07 -18.28 19.49
N GLY A 75 0.45 -18.17 20.76
CA GLY A 75 0.68 -16.88 21.42
C GLY A 75 1.80 -16.07 20.76
N LEU A 76 2.91 -16.73 20.41
CA LEU A 76 4.02 -16.13 19.69
C LEU A 76 3.60 -15.68 18.28
N GLN A 77 2.84 -16.50 17.56
CA GLN A 77 2.28 -16.16 16.25
C GLN A 77 1.39 -14.92 16.33
N GLY A 78 0.48 -14.85 17.32
CA GLY A 78 -0.37 -13.68 17.55
C GLY A 78 0.43 -12.41 17.85
N ALA A 79 1.48 -12.50 18.66
CA ALA A 79 2.36 -11.37 18.97
C ALA A 79 3.12 -10.87 17.73
N ILE A 80 3.68 -11.79 16.93
CA ILE A 80 4.36 -11.46 15.67
C ILE A 80 3.38 -10.79 14.70
N LEU A 81 2.16 -11.32 14.58
CA LEU A 81 1.11 -10.74 13.75
C LEU A 81 0.76 -9.31 14.19
N LEU A 82 0.62 -9.07 15.49
CA LEU A 82 0.32 -7.74 16.03
C LEU A 82 1.47 -6.74 15.79
N ILE A 83 2.72 -7.17 15.94
CA ILE A 83 3.89 -6.34 15.63
C ILE A 83 3.93 -6.02 14.14
N ALA A 84 3.66 -7.00 13.28
CA ALA A 84 3.60 -6.81 11.84
C ALA A 84 2.48 -5.85 11.45
N ALA A 85 1.29 -5.99 12.04
CA ALA A 85 0.14 -5.12 11.81
C ALA A 85 0.45 -3.67 12.22
N LYS A 86 0.96 -3.44 13.45
CA LYS A 86 1.34 -2.12 13.93
C LYS A 86 2.32 -1.41 12.99
N ARG A 87 3.26 -2.16 12.39
CA ARG A 87 4.19 -1.61 11.40
C ARG A 87 3.51 -1.25 10.09
N GLN A 88 2.61 -2.10 9.58
CA GLN A 88 1.87 -1.81 8.35
C GLN A 88 0.94 -0.61 8.53
N ASP A 89 0.28 -0.47 9.68
CA ASP A 89 -0.58 0.67 9.98
C ASP A 89 0.20 1.99 10.00
N ALA A 90 1.40 2.01 10.59
CA ALA A 90 2.26 3.18 10.59
C ALA A 90 2.70 3.60 9.17
N ILE A 91 3.00 2.62 8.30
CA ILE A 91 3.32 2.87 6.90
C ILE A 91 2.10 3.39 6.15
N ALA A 92 0.93 2.77 6.34
CA ALA A 92 -0.32 3.17 5.72
C ALA A 92 -0.72 4.60 6.11
N ALA A 93 -0.57 4.97 7.39
CA ALA A 93 -0.83 6.33 7.86
C ALA A 93 0.09 7.37 7.21
N ALA A 94 1.39 7.07 7.09
CA ALA A 94 2.34 7.96 6.41
C ALA A 94 2.02 8.11 4.91
N LEU A 95 1.64 7.02 4.24
CA LEU A 95 1.24 7.05 2.84
C LEU A 95 -0.05 7.87 2.65
N ALA A 96 -1.04 7.70 3.54
CA ALA A 96 -2.29 8.44 3.50
C ALA A 96 -2.07 9.96 3.64
N GLN A 97 -1.12 10.39 4.48
CA GLN A 97 -0.77 11.81 4.60
C GLN A 97 -0.15 12.35 3.30
N HIS A 98 0.77 11.60 2.70
CA HIS A 98 1.41 12.00 1.44
C HIS A 98 0.39 12.07 0.28
N ASP A 99 -0.50 11.09 0.20
CA ASP A 99 -1.58 11.06 -0.79
C ASP A 99 -2.55 12.24 -0.58
N TYR A 100 -2.84 12.60 0.68
CA TYR A 100 -3.65 13.77 1.01
C TYR A 100 -3.01 15.07 0.52
N ASP A 101 -1.72 15.28 0.80
CA ASP A 101 -1.00 16.48 0.39
C ASP A 101 -0.90 16.58 -1.14
N THR A 102 -0.64 15.45 -1.82
CA THR A 102 -0.63 15.37 -3.29
C THR A 102 -1.99 15.70 -3.88
N ASN A 103 -3.07 15.20 -3.27
CA ASN A 103 -4.43 15.45 -3.72
C ASN A 103 -4.83 16.92 -3.52
N LEU A 104 -4.38 17.58 -2.45
CA LEU A 104 -4.57 19.02 -2.27
C LEU A 104 -3.84 19.83 -3.34
N ALA A 105 -2.59 19.49 -3.65
CA ALA A 105 -1.85 20.14 -4.73
C ALA A 105 -2.55 19.96 -6.08
N ALA A 106 -2.98 18.73 -6.40
CA ALA A 106 -3.73 18.46 -7.62
C ALA A 106 -5.05 19.24 -7.70
N LYS A 107 -5.77 19.40 -6.57
CA LYS A 107 -6.96 20.26 -6.51
C LYS A 107 -6.64 21.72 -6.82
N ALA A 108 -5.57 22.26 -6.25
CA ALA A 108 -5.15 23.63 -6.51
C ALA A 108 -4.79 23.85 -8.00
N ASP A 109 -4.08 22.90 -8.60
CA ASP A 109 -3.76 22.94 -10.03
C ASP A 109 -5.04 22.91 -10.90
N ILE A 110 -6.01 22.05 -10.56
CA ILE A 110 -7.30 21.99 -11.26
C ILE A 110 -8.06 23.31 -11.13
N GLU A 111 -8.11 23.91 -9.93
CA GLU A 111 -8.73 25.22 -9.69
C GLU A 111 -8.10 26.30 -10.58
N GLN A 112 -6.76 26.31 -10.67
CA GLN A 112 -6.02 27.24 -11.53
C GLN A 112 -6.33 27.01 -13.01
N LEU A 113 -6.40 25.74 -13.46
CA LEU A 113 -6.78 25.40 -14.83
C LEU A 113 -8.21 25.85 -15.15
N MET A 114 -9.15 25.67 -14.23
CA MET A 114 -10.54 26.13 -14.40
C MET A 114 -10.62 27.65 -14.51
N GLU A 115 -9.85 28.39 -13.72
CA GLU A 115 -9.79 29.85 -13.79
C GLU A 115 -9.20 30.32 -15.13
N ILE A 116 -8.13 29.69 -15.62
CA ILE A 116 -7.57 29.99 -16.95
C ILE A 116 -8.62 29.70 -18.03
N ASN A 117 -9.31 28.56 -17.97
CA ASN A 117 -10.34 28.21 -18.94
C ASN A 117 -11.49 29.22 -18.94
N ARG A 118 -11.94 29.66 -17.76
CA ARG A 118 -12.97 30.70 -17.62
C ARG A 118 -12.53 32.02 -18.26
N ARG A 119 -11.29 32.45 -18.06
CA ARG A 119 -10.74 33.66 -18.72
C ARG A 119 -10.67 33.51 -20.23
N GLN A 120 -10.26 32.34 -20.73
CA GLN A 120 -10.24 32.07 -22.16
C GLN A 120 -11.63 32.16 -22.79
N LEU A 121 -12.67 31.65 -22.10
CA LEU A 121 -14.05 31.77 -22.56
C LEU A 121 -14.49 33.24 -22.70
N VAL A 122 -14.18 34.09 -21.72
CA VAL A 122 -14.49 35.53 -21.78
C VAL A 122 -13.83 36.20 -22.99
N ILE A 123 -12.54 35.95 -23.20
CA ILE A 123 -11.79 36.52 -24.34
C ILE A 123 -12.40 36.04 -25.67
N ILE A 124 -12.80 34.77 -25.77
CA ILE A 124 -13.44 34.23 -26.98
C ILE A 124 -14.79 34.93 -27.24
N GLU A 125 -15.58 35.17 -26.20
CA GLU A 125 -16.86 35.89 -26.30
C GLU A 125 -16.64 37.32 -26.80
N GLU A 126 -15.68 38.06 -26.21
CA GLU A 126 -15.33 39.43 -26.64
C GLU A 126 -14.85 39.47 -28.10
N LEU A 127 -13.95 38.56 -28.50
CA LEU A 127 -13.48 38.46 -29.89
C LEU A 127 -14.64 38.19 -30.86
N ARG A 128 -15.58 37.33 -30.47
CA ARG A 128 -16.77 37.03 -31.27
C ARG A 128 -17.68 38.25 -31.40
N GLU A 129 -17.83 39.05 -30.36
CA GLU A 129 -18.58 40.32 -30.44
C GLU A 129 -17.89 41.34 -31.36
N LEU A 130 -16.57 41.51 -31.26
CA LEU A 130 -15.81 42.41 -32.13
C LEU A 130 -15.90 42.00 -33.61
N LEU A 131 -15.81 40.70 -33.89
CA LEU A 131 -15.98 40.17 -35.25
C LEU A 131 -17.40 40.40 -35.79
N ARG A 132 -18.44 40.27 -34.95
CA ARG A 132 -19.82 40.62 -35.35
C ARG A 132 -19.96 42.10 -35.64
N ALA A 133 -19.52 42.97 -34.74
CA ALA A 133 -19.61 44.42 -34.91
C ALA A 133 -18.84 44.90 -36.16
N SER A 134 -17.66 44.33 -36.44
CA SER A 134 -16.89 44.64 -37.65
C SER A 134 -17.49 44.04 -38.93
N ALA A 135 -18.19 42.91 -38.87
CA ALA A 135 -18.96 42.37 -39.98
C ALA A 135 -20.19 43.24 -40.30
N ASP A 136 -20.92 43.69 -39.27
CA ASP A 136 -22.05 44.61 -39.42
C ASP A 136 -21.58 45.98 -39.97
N ALA A 137 -20.41 46.46 -39.54
CA ALA A 137 -19.80 47.69 -40.05
C ALA A 137 -19.26 47.57 -41.49
N GLN A 138 -18.85 46.39 -41.93
CA GLN A 138 -18.45 46.12 -43.32
C GLN A 138 -19.66 45.75 -44.22
N GLY A 139 -20.84 45.55 -43.64
CA GLY A 139 -22.12 45.34 -44.31
C GLY A 139 -22.71 46.62 -44.90
N GLY A 140 -22.10 47.15 -45.96
CA GLY A 140 -22.88 47.80 -47.03
C GLY A 140 -23.84 46.78 -47.68
N PRO A 141 -25.00 47.22 -48.18
CA PRO A 141 -26.24 46.44 -48.32
C PRO A 141 -26.10 45.15 -49.16
N PRO A 142 -26.97 44.13 -48.96
CA PRO A 142 -27.08 43.05 -49.93
C PRO A 142 -27.42 43.65 -51.30
N ALA A 143 -26.55 43.37 -52.26
CA ALA A 143 -26.71 43.71 -53.66
C ALA A 143 -28.12 43.31 -54.15
N ALA A 144 -28.74 44.25 -54.87
CA ALA A 144 -30.06 44.14 -55.47
C ALA A 144 -30.29 42.84 -56.25
N LYS A 145 -31.51 42.30 -56.13
CA LYS A 145 -32.28 41.60 -57.17
C LYS A 145 -33.76 41.98 -56.89
N SER A 146 -34.41 42.86 -57.65
CA SER A 146 -34.95 42.67 -59.02
C SER A 146 -35.83 41.44 -59.13
#